data_AF-A0A3B0C042-F1
#
_entry.id   AF-A0A3B0C042-F1
#
_cell.length_a   1.000
_cell.length_b   1.000
_cell.length_c   1.000
_cell.angle_alpha   90.00
_cell.angle_beta   90.00
_cell.angle_gamma   90.00
#
_symmetry.space_group_name_H-M   'P 1'
#
loop_
_entity.id
_entity.type
_entity.pdbx_description
1 polymer ?
#
loop_
_entity_poly.entity_id
_entity_poly.type
_entity_poly.pdbx_seq_one_letter_code
_entity_poly.pdbx_strand_id
1 'polypeptide(L)'
;MDVVYTISGPAGGGESTMHGGIMQLAQQNLDAGSTSEWHPYFEVEDCDATVSRAQEMGATAIIPATDAEGVGRFAMLLDPFGAPFAVITSPKA
;
A
#
# COMPACT_ATOMS: atom_id res chain seq x y z
N MET A 1 -11.75 -7.92 13.53
CA MET A 1 -11.71 -8.95 12.47
C MET A 1 -10.27 -9.38 12.38
N ASP A 2 -10.00 -10.68 12.41
CA ASP A 2 -8.65 -11.20 12.16
C ASP A 2 -8.34 -10.96 10.67
N VAL A 3 -7.47 -9.99 10.41
CA VAL A 3 -6.98 -9.71 9.07
C VAL A 3 -5.70 -10.52 8.89
N VAL A 4 -5.71 -11.47 7.96
CA VAL A 4 -4.51 -12.20 7.56
C VAL A 4 -3.84 -11.44 6.43
N TYR A 5 -2.61 -11.00 6.67
CA TYR A 5 -1.73 -10.46 5.65
C TYR A 5 -0.67 -11.51 5.31
N THR A 6 -0.76 -12.09 4.12
CA THR A 6 0.18 -13.11 3.66
C THR A 6 1.33 -12.45 2.94
N ILE A 7 2.53 -12.55 3.48
CA ILE A 7 3.75 -12.00 2.88
C ILE A 7 4.30 -12.95 1.80
N SER A 8 4.79 -12.39 0.68
CA SER A 8 5.43 -13.13 -0.41
C SER A 8 6.91 -12.79 -0.56
N GLY A 9 7.73 -13.80 -0.81
CA GLY A 9 9.15 -13.67 -1.13
C GLY A 9 9.68 -14.92 -1.84
N PRO A 10 10.97 -14.90 -2.27
CA PRO A 10 11.60 -16.02 -2.95
C PRO A 10 11.62 -17.29 -2.09
N ALA A 11 11.45 -18.46 -2.72
CA ALA A 11 11.56 -19.74 -2.03
C ALA A 11 12.95 -19.93 -1.40
N GLY A 12 13.00 -20.34 -0.13
CA GLY A 12 14.24 -20.50 0.63
C GLY A 12 14.86 -19.19 1.14
N GLY A 13 14.22 -18.04 0.86
CA GLY A 13 14.59 -16.75 1.41
C GLY A 13 14.12 -16.56 2.86
N GLY A 14 14.86 -15.76 3.62
CA GLY A 14 14.45 -15.32 4.97
C GLY A 14 13.51 -14.11 4.92
N GLU A 15 13.09 -13.65 6.09
CA GLU A 15 12.19 -12.48 6.26
C GLU A 15 12.68 -11.23 5.52
N SER A 16 13.99 -11.00 5.46
CA SER A 16 14.60 -9.86 4.77
C SER A 16 14.47 -9.88 3.24
N THR A 17 13.99 -10.98 2.65
CA THR A 17 13.80 -11.12 1.19
C THR A 17 12.35 -10.99 0.76
N MET A 18 11.46 -10.75 1.72
CA MET A 18 10.05 -10.53 1.47
C MET A 18 9.82 -9.18 0.78
N HIS A 19 8.95 -9.14 -0.23
CA HIS A 19 8.81 -7.96 -1.10
C HIS A 19 7.36 -7.70 -1.56
N GLY A 20 6.38 -8.34 -0.93
CA GLY A 20 4.98 -8.15 -1.29
C GLY A 20 4.06 -8.83 -0.29
N GLY A 21 2.76 -8.58 -0.41
CA GLY A 21 1.78 -9.26 0.40
C GLY A 21 0.40 -9.29 -0.24
N ILE A 22 -0.41 -10.21 0.25
CA ILE A 22 -1.78 -10.45 -0.20
C ILE A 22 -2.68 -10.38 1.03
N MET A 23 -3.76 -9.63 0.91
CA MET A 23 -4.77 -9.51 1.94
C MET A 23 -6.14 -9.81 1.36
N GLN A 24 -7.00 -10.44 2.15
CA GLN A 24 -8.40 -10.60 1.78
C GLN A 24 -9.10 -9.24 1.83
N LEU A 25 -9.77 -8.86 0.72
CA LEU A 25 -10.65 -7.70 0.71
C LEU A 25 -11.78 -7.90 1.73
N ALA A 26 -12.07 -6.86 2.51
CA ALA A 26 -13.21 -6.85 3.44
C ALA A 26 -14.52 -7.08 2.66
N GLN A 27 -15.46 -7.83 3.25
CA GLN A 27 -16.73 -8.17 2.59
C GLN A 27 -17.48 -6.93 2.12
N GLN A 28 -17.50 -5.86 2.93
CA GLN A 28 -18.05 -4.56 2.56
C GLN A 28 -17.49 -4.01 1.23
N ASN A 29 -16.20 -4.18 0.96
CA ASN A 29 -15.57 -3.67 -0.25
C ASN A 29 -15.96 -4.53 -1.46
N LEU A 30 -16.03 -5.86 -1.28
CA LEU A 30 -16.54 -6.78 -2.30
C LEU A 30 -17.99 -6.46 -2.67
N ASP A 31 -18.84 -6.22 -1.66
CA ASP A 31 -20.25 -5.86 -1.85
C ASP A 31 -20.41 -4.50 -2.57
N ALA A 32 -19.44 -3.59 -2.37
CA ALA A 32 -19.34 -2.33 -3.08
C ALA A 32 -18.74 -2.45 -4.49
N GLY A 33 -18.38 -3.66 -4.93
CA GLY A 33 -17.89 -3.95 -6.29
C GLY A 33 -16.37 -3.96 -6.46
N SER A 34 -15.59 -3.85 -5.39
CA SER A 34 -14.13 -4.04 -5.48
C SER A 34 -13.80 -5.47 -5.90
N THR A 35 -12.75 -5.63 -6.69
CA THR A 35 -12.21 -6.94 -7.12
C THR A 35 -10.77 -7.10 -6.67
N SER A 36 -10.28 -8.33 -6.63
CA SER A 36 -8.85 -8.59 -6.37
C SER A 36 -7.98 -7.90 -7.42
N GLU A 37 -6.95 -7.20 -6.95
CA GLU A 37 -6.01 -6.45 -7.78
C GLU A 37 -4.62 -6.43 -7.16
N TRP A 38 -3.60 -6.10 -7.96
CA TRP A 38 -2.23 -5.91 -7.52
C TRP A 38 -1.88 -4.43 -7.60
N HIS A 39 -1.38 -3.87 -6.50
CA HIS A 39 -0.89 -2.49 -6.44
C HIS A 39 0.64 -2.45 -6.36
N PRO A 40 1.31 -1.63 -7.18
CA PRO A 40 2.72 -1.35 -6.96
C PRO A 40 2.88 -0.49 -5.70
N TYR A 41 3.93 -0.79 -4.93
CA TYR A 41 4.40 0.04 -3.83
C TYR A 41 5.71 0.70 -4.24
N PHE A 42 5.76 2.02 -4.17
CA PHE A 42 6.97 2.80 -4.44
C PHE A 42 7.58 3.30 -3.13
N GLU A 43 8.85 3.00 -2.91
CA GLU A 43 9.60 3.56 -1.78
C GLU A 43 9.80 5.07 -1.99
N VAL A 44 9.54 5.85 -0.94
CA VAL A 44 9.69 7.31 -0.92
C VAL A 44 10.35 7.76 0.37
N GLU A 45 11.14 8.84 0.29
CA GLU A 45 11.86 9.39 1.44
C GLU A 45 10.91 9.95 2.50
N ASP A 46 9.79 10.54 2.08
CA ASP A 46 8.75 11.10 2.95
C ASP A 46 7.36 10.81 2.34
N CYS A 47 6.58 9.98 3.04
CA CYS A 47 5.25 9.57 2.63
C CYS A 47 4.26 10.74 2.63
N ASP A 48 4.24 11.58 3.67
CA ASP A 48 3.30 12.70 3.77
C ASP A 48 3.58 13.76 2.70
N ALA A 49 4.85 14.10 2.50
CA ALA A 49 5.26 15.04 1.46
C ALA A 49 4.88 14.52 0.06
N THR A 50 5.09 13.23 -0.19
CA THR A 50 4.72 12.61 -1.47
C THR A 50 3.21 12.60 -1.68
N VAL A 51 2.42 12.26 -0.66
CA VAL A 51 0.95 12.28 -0.72
C VAL A 51 0.45 13.69 -1.01
N SER A 52 0.95 14.70 -0.29
CA SER A 52 0.59 16.11 -0.52
C SER A 52 0.88 16.51 -1.97
N ARG A 53 2.08 16.19 -2.47
CA ARG A 53 2.49 16.48 -3.85
C ARG A 53 1.59 15.78 -4.88
N ALA A 54 1.24 14.51 -4.65
CA ALA A 54 0.37 13.76 -5.54
C ALA A 54 -1.04 14.38 -5.58
N GLN A 55 -1.58 14.81 -4.44
CA GLN A 55 -2.87 15.47 -4.35
C GLN A 55 -2.89 16.83 -5.07
N GLU A 56 -1.82 17.63 -4.96
CA GLU A 56 -1.66 18.86 -5.75
C GLU A 56 -1.70 18.59 -7.27
N MET A 57 -1.28 17.40 -7.69
CA MET A 57 -1.28 16.95 -9.08
C MET A 57 -2.59 16.25 -9.48
N GLY A 58 -3.58 16.20 -8.60
CA GLY A 58 -4.92 15.69 -8.85
C GLY A 58 -5.17 14.25 -8.40
N ALA A 59 -4.22 13.61 -7.72
CA ALA A 59 -4.46 12.29 -7.15
C ALA A 59 -5.42 12.35 -5.95
N THR A 60 -6.14 11.27 -5.70
CA THR A 60 -7.00 11.10 -4.51
C THR A 60 -6.36 10.10 -3.55
N ALA A 61 -6.31 10.41 -2.26
CA ALA A 61 -5.91 9.44 -1.23
C ALA A 61 -7.07 8.48 -0.96
N ILE A 62 -6.92 7.22 -1.38
CA ILE A 62 -7.84 6.12 -1.07
C ILE A 62 -7.64 5.70 0.39
N ILE A 63 -6.37 5.53 0.76
CA ILE A 63 -5.91 5.33 2.13
C ILE A 63 -4.98 6.51 2.45
N PRO A 64 -5.32 7.38 3.41
CA PRO A 64 -4.44 8.45 3.87
C PRO A 64 -3.11 7.91 4.39
N ALA A 65 -2.08 8.77 4.43
CA ALA A 65 -0.80 8.42 5.03
C ALA A 65 -1.00 7.91 6.47
N THR A 66 -0.66 6.64 6.67
CA THR A 66 -0.96 5.88 7.90
C THR A 66 0.30 5.15 8.36
N ASP A 67 0.54 5.16 9.67
CA ASP A 67 1.62 4.38 10.28
C ASP A 67 1.19 2.91 10.43
N ALA A 68 2.07 2.01 10.02
CA ALA A 68 1.95 0.57 10.21
C ALA A 68 3.13 0.08 11.04
N GLU A 69 2.84 -0.42 12.24
CA GLU A 69 3.85 -0.90 13.19
C GLU A 69 4.74 -1.98 12.54
N GLY A 70 6.06 -1.78 12.60
CA GLY A 70 7.05 -2.68 12.00
C GLY A 70 7.20 -2.60 10.47
N VAL A 71 6.31 -1.88 9.77
CA VAL A 71 6.28 -1.81 8.28
C VAL A 71 6.66 -0.42 7.77
N GLY A 72 6.40 0.65 8.53
CA GLY A 72 6.70 2.03 8.15
C GLY A 72 5.45 2.87 7.97
N ARG A 73 5.55 3.94 7.17
CA ARG A 73 4.43 4.84 6.86
C ARG A 73 4.05 4.72 5.40
N PHE A 74 2.78 4.46 5.10
CA PHE A 74 2.32 4.21 3.73
C PHE A 74 1.02 4.93 3.41
N ALA A 75 0.73 5.07 2.12
CA ALA A 75 -0.54 5.57 1.61
C ALA A 75 -0.93 4.84 0.32
N MET A 76 -2.23 4.81 0.01
CA MET A 76 -2.75 4.33 -1.27
C MET A 76 -3.45 5.48 -1.99
N LEU A 77 -3.05 5.72 -3.24
CA LEU A 77 -3.44 6.86 -4.05
C LEU A 77 -4.11 6.36 -5.34
N LEU A 78 -5.09 7.11 -5.82
CA LEU A 78 -5.68 6.99 -7.15
C LEU A 78 -5.19 8.15 -7.99
N ASP A 79 -4.52 7.90 -9.11
CA ASP A 79 -4.13 8.97 -10.02
C ASP A 79 -5.35 9.58 -10.76
N PRO A 80 -5.21 10.75 -11.42
CA PRO A 80 -6.30 11.39 -12.16
C PRO A 80 -6.88 10.57 -13.33
N PHE A 81 -6.19 9.50 -13.74
CA PHE A 81 -6.57 8.63 -14.86
C PHE A 81 -7.19 7.31 -14.38
N GLY A 82 -7.30 7.11 -13.06
CA GLY A 82 -7.94 5.96 -12.43
C GLY A 82 -7.00 4.81 -12.09
N ALA A 83 -5.68 5.00 -12.11
CA ALA A 83 -4.71 3.97 -11.71
C ALA A 83 -4.42 4.02 -10.20
N PRO A 84 -4.69 2.94 -9.44
CA PRO A 84 -4.33 2.86 -8.03
C PRO A 84 -2.85 2.47 -7.86
N PHE A 85 -2.16 3.12 -6.92
CA PHE A 85 -0.79 2.81 -6.53
C PHE A 85 -0.56 3.14 -5.06
N ALA A 86 0.50 2.60 -4.47
CA ALA A 86 0.89 2.89 -3.10
C ALA A 86 2.29 3.51 -3.02
N VAL A 87 2.49 4.32 -1.99
CA VAL A 87 3.81 4.85 -1.61
C VAL A 87 4.10 4.44 -0.18
N ILE A 88 5.36 4.18 0.13
CA ILE A 88 5.81 3.74 1.45
C ILE A 88 7.15 4.38 1.81
N THR A 89 7.28 4.82 3.05
CA THR A 89 8.56 5.10 3.69
C THR A 89 8.82 3.96 4.68
N SER A 90 9.68 3.04 4.27
CA SER A 90 10.07 1.90 5.09
C SER A 90 10.92 2.34 6.28
N PRO A 91 10.95 1.57 7.39
CA PRO A 91 11.86 1.82 8.49
C PRO A 91 13.29 1.83 7.97
N LYS A 92 14.08 2.80 8.44
CA LYS A 92 15.52 2.76 8.20
C LYS A 92 16.07 1.48 8.85
N ALA A 93 16.81 0.69 8.06
CA ALA A 93 17.53 -0.49 8.52
C ALA A 93 18.57 -0.15 9.60
#